data_AF-A0A8B7IHP8-F1
#
_entry.id   AF-A0A8B7IHP8-F1
#
_cell.length_a   1.000
_cell.length_b   1.000
_cell.length_c   1.000
_cell.angle_alpha   90.00
_cell.angle_beta   90.00
_cell.angle_gamma   90.00
#
_symmetry.space_group_name_H-M   'P 1'
#
loop_
_entity.id
_entity.type
_entity.pdbx_description
1 polymer ?
#
loop_
_entity_poly.entity_id
_entity_poly.type
_entity_poly.pdbx_seq_one_letter_code
_entity_poly.pdbx_strand_id
1 'polypeptide(L)'
;MGNHDFHPKNQFPGKEHRIYNQTAELWRSWLNDTSVPLFRAGAFYSEKLPSPNTRGRMIVLNTNLYYDQNNQTAAEEDPGGQFQWLEETLTNASKAEEMVYIAGHIPPGFFEKKRSKPWFQSNFNERYLKIVQKHHRVIAAQFFGHHHTDSFRMFYGDTGSPVNVMFLAPGVTPWKTTLPGVANGANNPGIRVIEYDPNTLQVKDMVTYYLNLTHANMMSPIWEKEYRLTEAFQVPDGSAQSMQTVLERISKDAQYLQRYYEFNSVKYDLTLCEEACRIDHVCAIREVDFIRYNECIKASSSASAISSVFLLLVCLLLALLRPQQAL
;
A
#
# COMPACT_ATOMS: atom_id res chain seq x y z
N MET A 1 5.33 8.56 -12.24
CA MET A 1 4.77 7.87 -13.42
C MET A 1 4.34 6.48 -13.00
N GLY A 2 3.19 6.01 -13.46
CA GLY A 2 2.74 4.63 -13.27
C GLY A 2 3.11 3.71 -14.43
N ASN A 3 2.94 2.40 -14.25
CA ASN A 3 3.44 1.39 -15.19
C ASN A 3 2.74 1.43 -16.56
N HIS A 4 1.58 2.09 -16.64
CA HIS A 4 0.84 2.33 -17.88
C HIS A 4 1.24 3.65 -18.58
N ASP A 5 2.06 4.49 -17.98
CA ASP A 5 2.50 5.79 -18.54
C ASP A 5 3.69 5.63 -19.51
N PHE A 6 3.78 4.49 -20.18
CA PHE A 6 4.90 4.16 -21.06
C PHE A 6 4.46 3.26 -22.20
N HIS A 7 5.17 3.33 -23.31
CA HIS A 7 4.94 2.46 -24.46
C HIS A 7 6.24 1.74 -24.88
N PRO A 8 6.26 0.40 -24.90
CA PRO A 8 5.21 -0.51 -24.44
C PRO A 8 4.99 -0.44 -22.91
N LYS A 9 3.77 -0.73 -22.43
CA LYS A 9 3.47 -0.69 -20.99
C LYS A 9 4.45 -1.53 -20.18
N ASN A 10 4.71 -1.12 -18.94
CA ASN A 10 5.62 -1.76 -17.98
C ASN A 10 7.12 -1.68 -18.33
N GLN A 11 7.52 -1.42 -19.57
CA GLN A 11 8.91 -1.53 -20.03
C GLN A 11 9.73 -0.25 -19.76
N PHE A 12 9.80 0.18 -18.50
CA PHE A 12 10.54 1.38 -18.08
C PHE A 12 12.05 1.09 -18.03
N PRO A 13 12.90 1.76 -18.83
CA PRO A 13 14.35 1.58 -18.75
C PRO A 13 14.95 2.32 -17.54
N GLY A 14 16.03 1.78 -16.97
CA GLY A 14 16.88 2.42 -15.95
C GLY A 14 17.85 3.47 -16.51
N LYS A 15 17.48 4.16 -17.58
CA LYS A 15 18.30 5.16 -18.29
C LYS A 15 17.41 6.17 -18.99
N GLU A 16 18.01 7.25 -19.47
CA GLU A 16 17.29 8.30 -20.19
C GLU A 16 16.44 7.75 -21.35
N HIS A 17 15.25 8.31 -21.50
CA HIS A 17 14.30 7.90 -22.53
C HIS A 17 13.43 9.07 -22.99
N ARG A 18 13.01 9.05 -24.27
CA ARG A 18 12.16 10.10 -24.88
C ARG A 18 10.89 10.43 -24.09
N ILE A 19 10.27 9.41 -23.47
CA ILE A 19 9.05 9.59 -22.66
C ILE A 19 9.37 10.31 -21.35
N TYR A 20 10.53 10.05 -20.74
CA TYR A 20 10.99 10.76 -19.54
C TYR A 20 11.26 12.23 -19.90
N ASN A 21 11.92 12.47 -21.03
CA ASN A 21 12.20 13.82 -21.52
C ASN A 21 10.93 14.62 -21.79
N GLN A 22 9.97 14.04 -22.51
CA GLN A 22 8.70 14.71 -22.79
C GLN A 22 7.89 14.95 -21.50
N THR A 23 7.86 13.98 -20.58
CA THR A 23 7.16 14.14 -19.30
C THR A 23 7.83 15.20 -18.43
N ALA A 24 9.15 15.31 -18.44
CA ALA A 24 9.87 16.38 -17.74
C ALA A 24 9.48 17.77 -18.25
N GLU A 25 9.24 17.93 -19.56
CA GLU A 25 8.72 19.19 -20.12
C GLU A 25 7.29 19.48 -19.66
N LEU A 26 6.43 18.46 -19.67
CA LEU A 26 5.04 18.61 -19.20
C LEU A 26 4.96 18.99 -17.72
N TRP A 27 5.88 18.47 -16.90
CA TRP A 27 5.92 18.72 -15.45
C TRP A 27 6.90 19.81 -15.06
N ARG A 28 7.45 20.55 -16.03
CA ARG A 28 8.53 21.52 -15.79
C ARG A 28 8.19 22.56 -14.73
N SER A 29 6.92 22.99 -14.65
CA SER A 29 6.45 23.96 -13.65
C SER A 29 6.43 23.43 -12.22
N TRP A 30 6.52 22.11 -12.03
CA TRP A 30 6.53 21.46 -10.72
C TRP A 30 7.91 20.90 -10.34
N LEU A 31 8.87 20.90 -11.27
CA LEU A 31 10.21 20.37 -11.07
C LEU A 31 11.22 21.52 -10.92
N ASN A 32 11.99 21.48 -9.84
CA ASN A 32 13.15 22.35 -9.69
C ASN A 32 14.23 22.02 -10.74
N ASP A 33 15.07 23.00 -11.06
CA ASP A 33 16.10 22.87 -12.11
C ASP A 33 17.06 21.70 -11.84
N THR A 34 17.33 21.40 -10.57
CA THR A 34 18.17 20.25 -10.16
C THR A 34 17.46 18.90 -10.32
N SER A 35 16.13 18.89 -10.30
CA SER A 35 15.32 17.66 -10.42
C SER A 35 15.09 17.26 -11.87
N VAL A 36 15.11 18.21 -12.81
CA VAL A 36 14.87 17.94 -14.23
C VAL A 36 15.88 16.95 -14.82
N PRO A 37 17.22 17.09 -14.66
CA PRO A 37 18.17 16.11 -15.17
C PRO A 37 17.96 14.71 -14.58
N LEU A 38 17.63 14.62 -13.29
CA LEU A 38 17.38 13.36 -12.62
C LEU A 38 16.10 12.67 -13.14
N PHE A 39 15.04 13.46 -13.35
CA PHE A 39 13.81 12.98 -13.96
C PHE A 39 14.07 12.45 -15.37
N ARG A 40 14.83 13.18 -16.19
CA ARG A 40 15.18 12.73 -17.55
C ARG A 40 15.98 11.42 -17.52
N ALA A 41 16.90 11.28 -16.57
CA ALA A 41 17.76 10.10 -16.45
C ALA A 41 17.02 8.83 -16.00
N GLY A 42 15.98 8.94 -15.15
CA GLY A 42 15.34 7.75 -14.57
C GLY A 42 13.89 7.90 -14.09
N ALA A 43 13.25 9.03 -14.34
CA ALA A 43 11.89 9.39 -13.90
C ALA A 43 11.65 9.35 -12.38
N PHE A 44 12.70 9.58 -11.60
CA PHE A 44 12.65 9.79 -10.15
C PHE A 44 13.31 11.12 -9.78
N TYR A 45 12.92 11.71 -8.66
CA TYR A 45 13.41 13.02 -8.21
C TYR A 45 13.03 13.30 -6.76
N SER A 46 13.51 14.41 -6.21
CA SER A 46 13.05 14.89 -4.89
C SER A 46 12.87 16.39 -4.87
N GLU A 47 11.87 16.87 -4.13
CA GLU A 47 11.56 18.28 -3.98
C GLU A 47 11.42 18.67 -2.52
N LYS A 48 11.89 19.87 -2.15
CA LYS A 48 11.57 20.44 -0.85
C LYS A 48 10.12 20.90 -0.86
N LEU A 49 9.41 20.70 0.25
CA LEU A 49 8.04 21.19 0.39
C LEU A 49 8.06 22.72 0.53
N PRO A 50 7.14 23.45 -0.10
CA PRO A 50 7.21 24.91 -0.24
C PRO A 50 6.91 25.70 1.04
N SER A 51 6.45 25.05 2.11
CA SER A 51 6.08 25.74 3.35
C SER A 51 7.33 26.29 4.06
N PRO A 52 7.42 27.61 4.32
CA PRO A 52 8.65 28.26 4.81
C PRO A 52 9.16 27.72 6.15
N ASN A 53 8.25 27.17 6.98
CA ASN A 53 8.56 26.63 8.29
C ASN A 53 8.71 25.09 8.28
N THR A 54 8.47 24.44 7.14
CA THR A 54 8.51 22.98 7.00
C THR A 54 9.87 22.54 6.49
N ARG A 55 10.63 21.84 7.31
CA ARG A 55 11.83 21.11 6.87
C ARG A 55 11.44 19.76 6.27
N GLY A 56 10.68 19.81 5.17
CA GLY A 56 10.07 18.65 4.56
C GLY A 56 10.52 18.41 3.13
N ARG A 57 10.61 17.15 2.73
CA ARG A 57 10.95 16.74 1.37
C ARG A 57 9.98 15.68 0.86
N MET A 58 9.60 15.77 -0.40
CA MET A 58 8.98 14.69 -1.16
C MET A 58 10.06 13.99 -1.97
N ILE A 59 10.19 12.67 -1.81
CA ILE A 59 10.97 11.80 -2.69
C ILE A 59 9.98 11.07 -3.59
N VAL A 60 10.12 11.22 -4.90
CA VAL A 60 9.26 10.57 -5.90
C VAL A 60 10.07 9.52 -6.64
N LEU A 61 9.67 8.26 -6.47
CA LEU A 61 10.33 7.09 -7.03
C LEU A 61 9.68 6.64 -8.35
N ASN A 62 10.53 6.14 -9.25
CA ASN A 62 10.12 5.31 -10.37
C ASN A 62 10.19 3.83 -9.96
N THR A 63 9.17 3.35 -9.24
CA THR A 63 9.12 1.94 -8.81
C THR A 63 8.70 0.97 -9.93
N ASN A 64 8.40 1.47 -11.13
CA ASN A 64 8.17 0.65 -12.31
C ASN A 64 9.46 -0.08 -12.76
N LEU A 65 10.64 0.45 -12.38
CA LEU A 65 11.93 -0.20 -12.59
C LEU A 65 12.05 -1.53 -11.83
N TYR A 66 11.26 -1.72 -10.77
CA TYR A 66 11.32 -2.91 -9.92
C TYR A 66 10.27 -3.95 -10.29
N TYR A 67 9.41 -3.66 -11.27
CA TYR A 67 8.24 -4.47 -11.58
C TYR A 67 8.62 -5.84 -12.16
N ASP A 68 7.92 -6.89 -11.74
CA ASP A 68 8.13 -8.27 -12.20
C ASP A 68 7.84 -8.45 -13.70
N GLN A 69 7.08 -7.54 -14.31
CA GLN A 69 6.80 -7.53 -15.75
C GLN A 69 7.69 -6.57 -16.56
N ASN A 70 8.70 -5.95 -15.94
CA ASN A 70 9.62 -5.06 -16.64
C ASN A 70 10.89 -5.82 -17.08
N ASN A 71 10.98 -6.14 -18.37
CA ASN A 71 12.13 -6.86 -18.91
C ASN A 71 13.34 -5.94 -19.14
N GLN A 72 13.19 -4.61 -19.07
CA GLN A 72 14.30 -3.69 -19.31
C GLN A 72 15.31 -3.70 -18.16
N THR A 73 14.86 -4.01 -16.94
CA THR A 73 15.66 -3.87 -15.71
C THR A 73 15.81 -5.18 -14.95
N ALA A 74 15.31 -6.30 -15.47
CA ALA A 74 15.24 -7.57 -14.76
C ALA A 74 16.61 -8.17 -14.35
N ALA A 75 17.69 -7.78 -15.04
CA ALA A 75 19.05 -8.22 -14.73
C ALA A 75 19.90 -7.15 -14.03
N GLU A 76 19.35 -5.96 -13.76
CA GLU A 76 20.07 -4.85 -13.15
C GLU A 76 19.98 -4.93 -11.61
N GLU A 77 21.10 -4.72 -10.90
CA GLU A 77 21.10 -4.70 -9.44
C GLU A 77 20.49 -3.42 -8.86
N ASP A 78 20.76 -2.28 -9.50
CA ASP A 78 20.21 -0.97 -9.14
C ASP A 78 19.86 -0.15 -10.40
N PRO A 79 18.70 -0.42 -11.01
CA PRO A 79 18.33 0.23 -12.26
C PRO A 79 18.21 1.75 -12.11
N GLY A 80 18.97 2.48 -12.94
CA GLY A 80 19.10 3.93 -12.89
C GLY A 80 19.85 4.47 -11.66
N GLY A 81 20.49 3.62 -10.86
CA GLY A 81 21.14 4.02 -9.60
C GLY A 81 20.15 4.54 -8.55
N GLN A 82 18.86 4.18 -8.66
CA GLN A 82 17.79 4.78 -7.86
C GLN A 82 17.88 4.38 -6.38
N PHE A 83 18.31 3.16 -6.04
CA PHE A 83 18.49 2.77 -4.65
C PHE A 83 19.68 3.46 -4.01
N GLN A 84 20.81 3.54 -4.71
CA GLN A 84 21.96 4.33 -4.25
C GLN A 84 21.53 5.79 -4.02
N TRP A 85 20.90 6.41 -5.01
CA TRP A 85 20.40 7.78 -4.91
C TRP A 85 19.42 7.97 -3.76
N LEU A 86 18.50 7.02 -3.53
CA LEU A 86 17.53 7.05 -2.44
C LEU A 86 18.24 7.03 -1.08
N GLU A 87 19.21 6.14 -0.88
CA GLU A 87 19.97 6.06 0.36
C GLU A 87 20.77 7.35 0.64
N GLU A 88 21.42 7.89 -0.40
CA GLU A 88 22.15 9.15 -0.29
C GLU A 88 21.22 10.31 0.04
N THR A 89 20.06 10.38 -0.61
CA THR A 89 19.05 11.42 -0.38
C THR A 89 18.48 11.34 1.04
N LEU A 90 18.15 10.15 1.53
CA LEU A 90 17.67 9.95 2.91
C LEU A 90 18.75 10.22 3.96
N THR A 91 20.01 9.87 3.67
CA THR A 91 21.16 10.21 4.52
C THR A 91 21.34 11.73 4.61
N ASN A 92 21.22 12.43 3.49
CA ASN A 92 21.32 13.88 3.44
C ASN A 92 20.15 14.56 4.14
N ALA A 93 18.92 14.03 4.00
CA ALA A 93 17.76 14.50 4.76
C ALA A 93 17.99 14.38 6.26
N SER A 94 18.56 13.27 6.73
CA SER A 94 18.92 13.10 8.15
C SER A 94 19.93 14.13 8.64
N LYS A 95 21.00 14.39 7.87
CA LYS A 95 22.00 15.42 8.21
C LYS A 95 21.42 16.83 8.21
N ALA A 96 20.42 17.08 7.37
CA ALA A 96 19.75 18.37 7.25
C ALA A 96 18.56 18.53 8.20
N GLU A 97 18.28 17.54 9.06
CA GLU A 97 17.11 17.52 9.95
C GLU A 97 15.78 17.69 9.17
N GLU A 98 15.71 17.09 7.98
CA GLU A 98 14.52 17.07 7.13
C GLU A 98 13.71 15.78 7.36
N MET A 99 12.38 15.92 7.40
CA MET A 99 11.45 14.79 7.33
C MET A 99 11.02 14.55 5.88
N VAL A 100 10.75 13.30 5.53
CA VAL A 100 10.55 12.85 4.15
C VAL A 100 9.22 12.13 3.98
N TYR A 101 8.48 12.49 2.95
CA TYR A 101 7.48 11.62 2.35
C TYR A 101 8.08 10.89 1.14
N ILE A 102 7.79 9.60 1.01
CA ILE A 102 8.15 8.83 -0.20
C ILE A 102 6.88 8.56 -0.99
N ALA A 103 6.88 8.90 -2.28
CA ALA A 103 5.82 8.58 -3.20
C ALA A 103 6.32 7.64 -4.30
N GLY A 104 5.50 6.69 -4.72
CA GLY A 104 5.77 5.81 -5.85
C GLY A 104 4.48 5.26 -6.44
N HIS A 105 4.57 4.53 -7.55
CA HIS A 105 3.37 3.94 -8.17
C HIS A 105 3.12 2.53 -7.67
N ILE A 106 4.00 1.60 -8.05
CA ILE A 106 3.93 0.19 -7.66
C ILE A 106 4.50 0.04 -6.25
N PRO A 107 3.73 -0.48 -5.28
CA PRO A 107 4.23 -0.70 -3.93
C PRO A 107 5.04 -2.01 -3.81
N PRO A 108 5.97 -2.11 -2.84
CA PRO A 108 6.56 -3.38 -2.42
C PRO A 108 5.52 -4.26 -1.71
N GLY A 109 5.87 -5.51 -1.48
CA GLY A 109 5.03 -6.50 -0.81
C GLY A 109 3.99 -7.13 -1.73
N PHE A 110 2.83 -7.48 -1.18
CA PHE A 110 1.82 -8.29 -1.84
C PHE A 110 0.51 -7.53 -2.05
N PHE A 111 -0.20 -7.90 -3.11
CA PHE A 111 -1.56 -7.45 -3.38
C PHE A 111 -2.56 -8.17 -2.48
N GLU A 112 -3.34 -7.42 -1.70
CA GLU A 112 -4.23 -7.98 -0.68
C GLU A 112 -5.44 -8.73 -1.25
N LYS A 113 -5.86 -8.43 -2.49
CA LYS A 113 -6.97 -9.12 -3.17
C LYS A 113 -6.56 -10.42 -3.85
N LYS A 114 -5.27 -10.79 -3.84
CA LYS A 114 -4.78 -12.03 -4.43
C LYS A 114 -3.60 -12.59 -3.66
N ARG A 115 -3.83 -13.72 -2.98
CA ARG A 115 -2.80 -14.49 -2.29
C ARG A 115 -1.56 -14.72 -3.16
N SER A 116 -0.39 -14.46 -2.56
CA SER A 116 0.92 -14.69 -3.18
C SER A 116 1.15 -13.92 -4.49
N LYS A 117 0.56 -12.74 -4.67
CA LYS A 117 0.88 -11.85 -5.80
C LYS A 117 1.68 -10.63 -5.37
N PRO A 118 3.03 -10.66 -5.47
CA PRO A 118 3.85 -9.47 -5.39
C PRO A 118 3.96 -8.76 -6.74
N TRP A 119 4.49 -7.54 -6.72
CA TRP A 119 4.81 -6.78 -7.94
C TRP A 119 6.30 -6.55 -8.11
N PHE A 120 7.03 -6.31 -7.02
CA PHE A 120 8.48 -6.19 -7.10
C PHE A 120 9.12 -7.55 -7.33
N GLN A 121 10.24 -7.56 -8.05
CA GLN A 121 11.17 -8.68 -7.97
C GLN A 121 11.73 -8.79 -6.54
N SER A 122 12.03 -10.01 -6.09
CA SER A 122 12.34 -10.28 -4.68
C SER A 122 13.56 -9.50 -4.18
N ASN A 123 14.63 -9.40 -4.98
CA ASN A 123 15.82 -8.62 -4.68
C ASN A 123 15.52 -7.13 -4.47
N PHE A 124 14.68 -6.53 -5.32
CA PHE A 124 14.29 -5.13 -5.18
C PHE A 124 13.38 -4.91 -3.97
N ASN A 125 12.47 -5.84 -3.68
CA ASN A 125 11.63 -5.78 -2.49
C ASN A 125 12.47 -5.81 -1.21
N GLU A 126 13.43 -6.72 -1.14
CA GLU A 126 14.37 -6.82 -0.02
C GLU A 126 15.23 -5.55 0.11
N ARG A 127 15.73 -5.01 -1.01
CA ARG A 127 16.54 -3.79 -0.97
C ARG A 127 15.73 -2.58 -0.49
N TYR A 128 14.50 -2.41 -0.98
CA TYR A 128 13.61 -1.36 -0.52
C TYR A 128 13.34 -1.46 0.99
N LEU A 129 13.07 -2.67 1.49
CA LEU A 129 12.85 -2.92 2.92
C LEU A 129 14.06 -2.51 3.77
N LYS A 130 15.27 -2.92 3.36
CA LYS A 130 16.51 -2.56 4.07
C LYS A 130 16.71 -1.05 4.14
N ILE A 131 16.41 -0.32 3.06
CA ILE A 131 16.53 1.14 3.01
C ILE A 131 15.51 1.79 3.95
N VAL A 132 14.24 1.37 3.89
CA VAL A 132 13.20 1.90 4.77
C VAL A 132 13.54 1.61 6.23
N GLN A 133 13.99 0.39 6.56
CA GLN A 133 14.40 0.02 7.92
C GLN A 133 15.59 0.84 8.41
N LYS A 134 16.61 1.08 7.57
CA LYS A 134 17.77 1.89 7.93
C LYS A 134 17.42 3.37 8.15
N HIS A 135 16.54 3.92 7.31
CA HIS A 135 16.24 5.35 7.28
C HIS A 135 14.87 5.73 7.88
N HIS A 136 14.21 4.80 8.59
CA HIS A 136 12.83 4.98 9.06
C HIS A 136 12.61 6.25 9.90
N ARG A 137 13.64 6.73 10.61
CA ARG A 137 13.57 7.93 11.47
C ARG A 137 13.33 9.23 10.71
N VAL A 138 13.71 9.31 9.43
CA VAL A 138 13.48 10.48 8.59
C VAL A 138 12.29 10.31 7.65
N ILE A 139 11.75 9.10 7.52
CA ILE A 139 10.60 8.82 6.65
C ILE A 139 9.34 8.99 7.49
N ALA A 140 8.56 10.05 7.24
CA ALA A 140 7.33 10.31 7.98
C ALA A 140 6.18 9.39 7.55
N ALA A 141 6.04 9.15 6.25
CA ALA A 141 5.06 8.21 5.66
C ALA A 141 5.41 7.92 4.19
N GLN A 142 4.78 6.89 3.64
CA GLN A 142 4.91 6.53 2.23
C GLN A 142 3.53 6.52 1.54
N PHE A 143 3.46 6.94 0.27
CA PHE A 143 2.21 7.07 -0.49
C PHE A 143 2.31 6.39 -1.86
N PHE A 144 1.50 5.38 -2.08
CA PHE A 144 1.54 4.56 -3.28
C PHE A 144 0.14 4.33 -3.86
N GLY A 145 0.10 3.79 -5.08
CA GLY A 145 -1.14 3.47 -5.78
C GLY A 145 -1.10 2.06 -6.35
N HIS A 146 -1.30 1.95 -7.67
CA HIS A 146 -1.27 0.72 -8.48
C HIS A 146 -2.40 -0.29 -8.20
N HIS A 147 -2.74 -0.56 -6.94
CA HIS A 147 -3.75 -1.57 -6.58
C HIS A 147 -5.18 -1.16 -6.94
N HIS A 148 -5.42 0.15 -7.05
CA HIS A 148 -6.74 0.78 -7.19
C HIS A 148 -7.70 0.57 -5.99
N THR A 149 -7.28 -0.22 -5.01
CA THR A 149 -7.97 -0.47 -3.75
C THR A 149 -7.37 0.35 -2.61
N ASP A 150 -8.17 0.56 -1.56
CA ASP A 150 -7.75 1.28 -0.36
C ASP A 150 -7.09 0.32 0.66
N SER A 151 -5.82 0.55 0.96
CA SER A 151 -5.08 -0.31 1.90
C SER A 151 -3.89 0.41 2.53
N PHE A 152 -3.15 -0.28 3.38
CA PHE A 152 -1.91 0.21 3.96
C PHE A 152 -0.92 -0.94 4.18
N ARG A 153 0.37 -0.62 4.37
CA ARG A 153 1.42 -1.60 4.67
C ARG A 153 2.22 -1.15 5.90
N MET A 154 2.47 -2.10 6.79
CA MET A 154 3.30 -1.89 7.97
C MET A 154 4.76 -2.23 7.67
N PHE A 155 5.67 -1.47 8.27
CA PHE A 155 7.09 -1.76 8.25
C PHE A 155 7.58 -1.85 9.69
N TYR A 156 8.41 -2.86 9.97
CA TYR A 156 8.89 -3.16 11.30
C TYR A 156 10.42 -3.05 11.38
N GLY A 157 10.91 -2.51 12.49
CA GLY A 157 12.34 -2.48 12.80
C GLY A 157 12.84 -3.84 13.29
N ASP A 158 14.13 -3.93 13.58
CA ASP A 158 14.80 -5.18 13.97
C ASP A 158 14.23 -5.82 15.23
N THR A 159 13.66 -5.01 16.12
CA THR A 159 13.01 -5.45 17.37
C THR A 159 11.53 -5.82 17.21
N GLY A 160 10.99 -5.77 15.99
CA GLY A 160 9.57 -6.00 15.71
C GLY A 160 8.65 -4.81 16.00
N SER A 161 9.21 -3.65 16.37
CA SER A 161 8.44 -2.42 16.58
C SER A 161 7.96 -1.81 15.25
N PRO A 162 6.74 -1.24 15.17
CA PRO A 162 6.26 -0.56 13.96
C PRO A 162 7.05 0.73 13.75
N VAL A 163 7.76 0.84 12.63
CA VAL A 163 8.68 1.97 12.35
C VAL A 163 8.22 2.86 11.21
N ASN A 164 7.35 2.36 10.32
CA ASN A 164 6.83 3.14 9.21
C ASN A 164 5.49 2.58 8.70
N VAL A 165 4.75 3.41 7.97
CA VAL A 165 3.51 3.03 7.31
C VAL A 165 3.48 3.56 5.88
N MET A 166 3.01 2.73 4.97
CA MET A 166 2.69 3.10 3.60
C MET A 166 1.17 3.09 3.41
N PHE A 167 0.63 4.16 2.85
CA PHE A 167 -0.78 4.26 2.47
C PHE A 167 -0.94 4.00 0.98
N LEU A 168 -1.82 3.07 0.64
CA LEU A 168 -2.21 2.74 -0.73
C LEU A 168 -3.53 3.44 -1.01
N ALA A 169 -3.50 4.45 -1.89
CA ALA A 169 -4.69 5.19 -2.26
C ALA A 169 -5.50 4.42 -3.33
N PRO A 170 -6.85 4.46 -3.27
CA PRO A 170 -7.68 3.87 -4.31
C PRO A 170 -7.56 4.62 -5.64
N GLY A 171 -7.99 3.98 -6.71
CA GLY A 171 -8.01 4.57 -8.04
C GLY A 171 -9.27 5.40 -8.31
N VAL A 172 -9.14 6.42 -9.16
CA VAL A 172 -10.32 7.09 -9.75
C VAL A 172 -11.00 6.16 -10.76
N THR A 173 -10.24 5.34 -11.49
CA THR A 173 -10.82 4.39 -12.44
C THR A 173 -11.56 3.27 -11.69
N PRO A 174 -12.83 2.96 -12.08
CA PRO A 174 -13.58 1.86 -11.50
C PRO A 174 -13.32 0.53 -12.22
N TRP A 175 -12.27 0.47 -13.05
CA TRP A 175 -12.01 -0.66 -13.93
C TRP A 175 -11.93 -1.97 -13.13
N LYS A 176 -12.74 -2.94 -13.54
CA LYS A 176 -12.73 -4.28 -12.96
C LYS A 176 -11.48 -5.02 -13.40
N THR A 177 -10.66 -5.43 -12.44
CA THR A 177 -9.39 -6.10 -12.75
C THR A 177 -9.58 -7.39 -13.54
N THR A 178 -8.73 -7.58 -14.55
CA THR A 178 -8.62 -8.82 -15.32
C THR A 178 -7.56 -9.75 -14.75
N LEU A 179 -6.99 -9.44 -13.57
CA LEU A 179 -6.01 -10.30 -12.92
C LEU A 179 -6.65 -11.67 -12.60
N PRO A 180 -6.14 -12.78 -13.16
CA PRO A 180 -6.73 -14.09 -12.93
C PRO A 180 -6.77 -14.44 -11.44
N GLY A 181 -7.89 -14.97 -10.97
CA GLY A 181 -8.11 -15.33 -9.56
C GLY A 181 -8.68 -14.22 -8.68
N VAL A 182 -8.84 -13.00 -9.18
CA VAL A 182 -9.57 -11.93 -8.47
C VAL A 182 -11.01 -11.90 -8.98
N ALA A 183 -11.95 -12.35 -8.14
CA ALA A 183 -13.37 -12.22 -8.42
C ALA A 183 -13.86 -10.82 -8.07
N ASN A 184 -14.70 -10.25 -8.94
CA ASN A 184 -15.36 -8.95 -8.72
C ASN A 184 -14.44 -7.78 -8.29
N GLY A 185 -13.19 -7.75 -8.75
CA GLY A 185 -12.20 -6.75 -8.33
C GLY A 185 -12.33 -5.39 -9.03
N ALA A 186 -13.51 -4.78 -8.99
CA ALA A 186 -13.68 -3.36 -9.29
C ALA A 186 -13.68 -2.55 -7.99
N ASN A 187 -13.71 -1.23 -8.14
CA ASN A 187 -13.83 -0.26 -7.06
C ASN A 187 -14.74 0.89 -7.52
N ASN A 188 -15.33 1.65 -6.60
CA ASN A 188 -15.83 2.97 -6.97
C ASN A 188 -14.64 3.93 -7.18
N PRO A 189 -14.81 5.02 -7.96
CA PRO A 189 -13.84 6.09 -8.03
C PRO A 189 -13.58 6.68 -6.63
N GLY A 190 -12.30 6.73 -6.23
CA GLY A 190 -11.86 7.28 -4.95
C GLY A 190 -10.81 8.38 -5.11
N ILE A 191 -10.85 9.37 -4.22
CA ILE A 191 -9.79 10.37 -4.02
C ILE A 191 -9.51 10.50 -2.52
N ARG A 192 -8.28 10.87 -2.15
CA ARG A 192 -7.87 10.97 -0.75
C ARG A 192 -7.21 12.30 -0.44
N VAL A 193 -7.58 12.90 0.68
CA VAL A 193 -6.97 14.09 1.26
C VAL A 193 -6.28 13.70 2.56
N ILE A 194 -5.05 14.19 2.77
CA ILE A 194 -4.23 13.88 3.94
C ILE A 194 -4.02 15.15 4.77
N GLU A 195 -4.33 15.06 6.05
CA GLU A 195 -4.04 16.09 7.04
C GLU A 195 -2.73 15.73 7.73
N TYR A 196 -1.82 16.69 7.87
CA TYR A 196 -0.49 16.46 8.42
C TYR A 196 0.01 17.63 9.25
N ASP A 197 0.96 17.33 10.14
CA ASP A 197 1.68 18.34 10.90
C ASP A 197 2.79 18.97 10.03
N PRO A 198 2.76 20.29 9.78
CA PRO A 198 3.73 20.93 8.91
C PRO A 198 5.16 20.96 9.47
N ASN A 199 5.36 20.71 10.77
CA ASN A 199 6.69 20.69 11.38
C ASN A 199 7.33 19.30 11.34
N THR A 200 6.53 18.25 11.53
CA THR A 200 7.03 16.86 11.66
C THR A 200 6.72 15.98 10.46
N LEU A 201 5.86 16.45 9.55
CA LEU A 201 5.24 15.65 8.49
C LEU A 201 4.47 14.43 9.00
N GLN A 202 4.13 14.37 10.28
CA GLN A 202 3.30 13.29 10.80
C GLN A 202 1.91 13.38 10.17
N VAL A 203 1.44 12.28 9.59
CA VAL A 203 0.04 12.15 9.15
C VAL A 203 -0.88 12.21 10.37
N LYS A 204 -1.71 13.25 10.42
CA LYS A 204 -2.71 13.45 11.47
C LYS A 204 -4.01 12.75 11.11
N ASP A 205 -4.38 12.74 9.84
CA ASP A 205 -5.57 12.02 9.39
C ASP A 205 -5.56 11.82 7.88
N MET A 206 -6.51 11.00 7.40
CA MET A 206 -6.86 10.94 5.99
C MET A 206 -8.37 10.83 5.82
N VAL A 207 -8.87 11.53 4.81
CA VAL A 207 -10.26 11.46 4.38
C VAL A 207 -10.28 10.90 2.98
N THR A 208 -10.89 9.74 2.81
CA THR A 208 -11.21 9.20 1.48
C THR A 208 -12.60 9.73 1.09
N TYR A 209 -12.71 10.27 -0.12
CA TYR A 209 -13.96 10.61 -0.77
C TYR A 209 -14.18 9.66 -1.93
N TYR A 210 -15.44 9.35 -2.21
CA TYR A 210 -15.79 8.44 -3.27
C TYR A 210 -16.99 8.93 -4.06
N LEU A 211 -17.12 8.39 -5.27
CA LEU A 211 -18.28 8.56 -6.13
C LEU A 211 -19.00 7.22 -6.23
N ASN A 212 -20.22 7.10 -5.70
CA ASN A 212 -21.03 5.91 -5.98
C ASN A 212 -21.38 5.89 -7.47
N LEU A 213 -20.67 5.07 -8.25
CA LEU A 213 -20.74 5.12 -9.70
C LEU A 213 -22.10 4.67 -10.23
N THR A 214 -22.73 3.70 -9.56
CA THR A 214 -24.09 3.25 -9.90
C THR A 214 -25.08 4.39 -9.75
N HIS A 215 -25.04 5.10 -8.61
CA HIS A 215 -25.89 6.26 -8.38
C HIS A 215 -25.61 7.39 -9.38
N ALA A 216 -24.33 7.70 -9.62
CA ALA A 216 -23.90 8.76 -10.53
C ALA A 216 -24.39 8.56 -11.96
N ASN A 217 -24.41 7.31 -12.45
CA ASN A 217 -24.89 6.96 -13.79
C ASN A 217 -26.43 7.02 -13.92
N MET A 218 -27.16 6.85 -12.82
CA MET A 218 -28.63 6.97 -12.82
C MET A 218 -29.10 8.41 -12.63
N MET A 219 -28.36 9.20 -11.86
CA MET A 219 -28.71 10.56 -11.46
C MET A 219 -27.63 11.55 -11.95
N SER A 220 -26.84 12.09 -11.03
CA SER A 220 -25.74 13.02 -11.30
C SER A 220 -24.54 12.66 -10.42
N PRO A 221 -23.31 12.91 -10.87
CA PRO A 221 -22.14 12.58 -10.08
C PRO A 221 -22.02 13.49 -8.85
N ILE A 222 -22.02 12.89 -7.66
CA ILE A 222 -21.80 13.56 -6.38
C ILE A 222 -20.69 12.83 -5.65
N TRP A 223 -19.60 13.53 -5.35
CA TRP A 223 -18.53 13.01 -4.50
C TRP A 223 -18.92 13.19 -3.04
N GLU A 224 -18.80 12.12 -2.25
CA GLU A 224 -19.18 12.10 -0.84
C GLU A 224 -18.00 11.66 0.02
N LYS A 225 -17.98 12.07 1.29
CA LYS A 225 -17.04 11.53 2.28
C LYS A 225 -17.32 10.03 2.42
N GLU A 226 -16.33 9.20 2.13
CA GLU A 226 -16.43 7.77 2.39
C GLU A 226 -16.20 7.50 3.88
N TYR A 227 -15.03 7.89 4.37
CA TYR A 227 -14.63 7.80 5.77
C TYR A 227 -13.47 8.75 6.10
N ARG A 228 -13.31 9.03 7.40
CA ARG A 228 -12.10 9.62 7.99
C ARG A 228 -11.42 8.54 8.82
N LEU A 229 -10.10 8.37 8.69
CA LEU A 229 -9.37 7.25 9.30
C LEU A 229 -9.50 7.21 10.82
N THR A 230 -9.28 8.34 11.49
CA THR A 230 -9.36 8.44 12.95
C THR A 230 -10.75 8.07 13.49
N GLU A 231 -11.82 8.54 12.82
CA GLU A 231 -13.21 8.21 13.13
C GLU A 231 -13.51 6.72 12.87
N ALA A 232 -13.14 6.22 11.68
CA ALA A 232 -13.47 4.88 11.24
C ALA A 232 -12.80 3.80 12.09
N PHE A 233 -11.56 4.05 12.50
CA PHE A 233 -10.77 3.06 13.22
C PHE A 233 -10.50 3.44 14.66
N GLN A 234 -11.06 4.55 15.18
CA GLN A 234 -10.94 4.98 16.59
C GLN A 234 -9.48 5.10 17.05
N VAL A 235 -8.65 5.77 16.24
CA VAL A 235 -7.23 6.03 16.50
C VAL A 235 -6.97 7.53 16.47
N PRO A 236 -5.96 8.04 17.20
CA PRO A 236 -5.75 9.48 17.31
C PRO A 236 -5.12 10.12 16.06
N ASP A 237 -4.42 9.34 15.23
CA ASP A 237 -3.74 9.83 14.04
C ASP A 237 -3.39 8.72 13.04
N GLY A 238 -2.66 9.06 11.96
CA GLY A 238 -2.12 8.12 10.99
C GLY A 238 -0.66 7.69 11.27
N SER A 239 -0.18 7.76 12.51
CA SER A 239 1.17 7.31 12.87
C SER A 239 1.34 5.79 12.72
N ALA A 240 2.58 5.30 12.62
CA ALA A 240 2.86 3.86 12.57
C ALA A 240 2.28 3.11 13.78
N GLN A 241 2.28 3.73 14.97
CA GLN A 241 1.68 3.14 16.17
C GLN A 241 0.16 3.03 16.06
N SER A 242 -0.52 4.10 15.63
CA SER A 242 -1.96 4.09 15.39
C SER A 242 -2.35 3.06 14.33
N MET A 243 -1.60 2.98 13.23
CA MET A 243 -1.86 2.04 12.14
C MET A 243 -1.58 0.58 12.53
N GLN A 244 -0.64 0.34 13.47
CA GLN A 244 -0.50 -0.96 14.11
C GLN A 244 -1.76 -1.33 14.92
N THR A 245 -2.34 -0.39 15.66
CA THR A 245 -3.64 -0.61 16.35
C THR A 245 -4.77 -0.89 15.36
N VAL A 246 -4.82 -0.20 14.22
CA VAL A 246 -5.77 -0.48 13.14
C VAL A 246 -5.63 -1.92 12.64
N LEU A 247 -4.40 -2.35 12.31
CA LEU A 247 -4.12 -3.72 11.88
C LEU A 247 -4.52 -4.76 12.93
N GLU A 248 -4.25 -4.50 14.21
CA GLU A 248 -4.63 -5.40 15.29
C GLU A 248 -6.14 -5.55 15.40
N ARG A 249 -6.91 -4.45 15.28
CA ARG A 249 -8.37 -4.47 15.26
C ARG A 249 -8.91 -5.25 14.05
N ILE A 250 -8.43 -4.94 12.84
CA ILE A 250 -8.80 -5.69 11.62
C ILE A 250 -8.52 -7.19 11.78
N SER A 251 -7.41 -7.55 12.45
CA SER A 251 -7.03 -8.95 12.59
C SER A 251 -7.87 -9.75 13.59
N LYS A 252 -8.50 -9.10 14.57
CA LYS A 252 -9.16 -9.75 15.72
C LYS A 252 -10.67 -9.52 15.77
N ASP A 253 -11.17 -8.43 15.20
CA ASP A 253 -12.56 -7.99 15.30
C ASP A 253 -13.22 -7.98 13.91
N ALA A 254 -14.26 -8.80 13.76
CA ALA A 254 -14.99 -8.97 12.52
C ALA A 254 -15.65 -7.66 12.02
N GLN A 255 -16.05 -6.76 12.91
CA GLN A 255 -16.66 -5.48 12.53
C GLN A 255 -15.63 -4.54 11.91
N TYR A 256 -14.43 -4.46 12.50
CA TYR A 256 -13.34 -3.66 11.94
C TYR A 256 -12.79 -4.27 10.65
N LEU A 257 -12.72 -5.60 10.56
CA LEU A 257 -12.40 -6.30 9.32
C LEU A 257 -13.38 -5.95 8.21
N GLN A 258 -14.69 -6.10 8.48
CA GLN A 258 -15.73 -5.84 7.48
C GLN A 258 -15.72 -4.38 7.04
N ARG A 259 -15.59 -3.44 7.99
CA ARG A 259 -15.47 -2.00 7.70
C ARG A 259 -14.27 -1.71 6.78
N TYR A 260 -13.10 -2.28 7.10
CA TYR A 260 -11.92 -2.15 6.25
C TYR A 260 -12.14 -2.77 4.87
N TYR A 261 -12.79 -3.93 4.78
CA TYR A 261 -13.04 -4.62 3.51
C TYR A 261 -13.98 -3.83 2.59
N GLU A 262 -15.03 -3.22 3.15
CA GLU A 262 -15.92 -2.33 2.40
C GLU A 262 -15.15 -1.13 1.85
N PHE A 263 -14.31 -0.47 2.66
CA PHE A 263 -13.46 0.64 2.20
C PHE A 263 -12.39 0.21 1.20
N ASN A 264 -11.88 -1.02 1.29
CA ASN A 264 -10.85 -1.51 0.38
C ASN A 264 -11.29 -1.45 -1.09
N SER A 265 -12.57 -1.74 -1.36
CA SER A 265 -13.16 -1.61 -2.69
C SER A 265 -13.85 -0.26 -2.93
N VAL A 266 -13.67 0.70 -2.03
CA VAL A 266 -14.34 2.00 -2.05
C VAL A 266 -15.87 1.86 -2.00
N LYS A 267 -16.39 1.05 -1.07
CA LYS A 267 -17.81 0.68 -0.93
C LYS A 267 -18.44 0.06 -2.19
N TYR A 268 -17.65 -0.65 -3.00
CA TYR A 268 -18.17 -1.39 -4.15
C TYR A 268 -18.59 -2.82 -3.79
N ASP A 269 -17.68 -3.57 -3.18
CA ASP A 269 -17.89 -4.94 -2.72
C ASP A 269 -18.27 -4.92 -1.24
N LEU A 270 -19.54 -5.19 -0.97
CA LEU A 270 -20.12 -5.23 0.38
C LEU A 270 -20.34 -6.67 0.87
N THR A 271 -19.75 -7.66 0.19
CA THR A 271 -19.81 -9.05 0.65
C THR A 271 -19.03 -9.23 1.96
N LEU A 272 -19.32 -10.32 2.68
CA LEU A 272 -18.63 -10.62 3.93
C LEU A 272 -17.19 -11.08 3.65
N CYS A 273 -16.23 -10.47 4.33
CA CYS A 273 -14.85 -10.94 4.31
C CYS A 273 -14.68 -12.12 5.28
N GLU A 274 -14.78 -13.33 4.74
CA GLU A 274 -14.57 -14.57 5.50
C GLU A 274 -13.08 -14.81 5.85
N GLU A 275 -12.80 -15.89 6.57
CA GLU A 275 -11.47 -16.18 7.13
C GLU A 275 -10.35 -16.20 6.08
N ALA A 276 -10.58 -16.77 4.89
CA ALA A 276 -9.59 -16.76 3.81
C ALA A 276 -9.28 -15.32 3.32
N CYS A 277 -10.31 -14.48 3.20
CA CYS A 277 -10.17 -13.06 2.89
C CYS A 277 -9.40 -12.33 4.01
N ARG A 278 -9.75 -12.58 5.27
CA ARG A 278 -9.05 -12.00 6.43
C ARG A 278 -7.55 -12.31 6.40
N ILE A 279 -7.18 -13.56 6.14
CA ILE A 279 -5.78 -13.99 6.07
C ILE A 279 -5.03 -13.25 4.96
N ASP A 280 -5.62 -13.17 3.76
CA ASP A 280 -4.99 -12.51 2.62
C ASP A 280 -4.73 -11.03 2.89
N HIS A 281 -5.73 -10.33 3.44
CA HIS A 281 -5.61 -8.91 3.76
C HIS A 281 -4.65 -8.66 4.94
N VAL A 282 -4.80 -9.38 6.06
CA VAL A 282 -3.97 -9.17 7.25
C VAL A 282 -2.50 -9.47 6.96
N CYS A 283 -2.20 -10.57 6.26
CA CYS A 283 -0.82 -10.91 5.92
C CYS A 283 -0.21 -9.92 4.92
N ALA A 284 -0.98 -9.44 3.93
CA ALA A 284 -0.47 -8.43 2.99
C ALA A 284 -0.21 -7.09 3.67
N ILE A 285 -1.06 -6.65 4.62
CA ILE A 285 -0.86 -5.41 5.39
C ILE A 285 0.37 -5.53 6.29
N ARG A 286 0.51 -6.67 6.98
CA ARG A 286 1.57 -6.88 7.98
C ARG A 286 2.93 -7.12 7.35
N GLU A 287 3.01 -8.03 6.38
CA GLU A 287 4.29 -8.58 5.93
C GLU A 287 4.60 -8.16 4.49
N VAL A 288 5.39 -7.11 4.36
CA VAL A 288 5.96 -6.67 3.06
C VAL A 288 7.11 -7.59 2.62
N ASP A 289 7.80 -8.21 3.58
CA ASP A 289 8.84 -9.21 3.32
C ASP A 289 8.24 -10.52 2.79
N PHE A 290 8.84 -11.09 1.74
CA PHE A 290 8.29 -12.26 1.06
C PHE A 290 8.35 -13.53 1.92
N ILE A 291 9.39 -13.69 2.74
CA ILE A 291 9.52 -14.86 3.60
C ILE A 291 8.48 -14.76 4.72
N ARG A 292 8.42 -13.62 5.40
CA ARG A 292 7.48 -13.40 6.50
C ARG A 292 6.02 -13.44 6.05
N TYR A 293 5.69 -12.95 4.85
CA TYR A 293 4.35 -13.08 4.28
C TYR A 293 3.94 -14.55 4.15
N ASN A 294 4.82 -15.38 3.59
CA ASN A 294 4.54 -16.80 3.42
C ASN A 294 4.40 -17.53 4.77
N GLU A 295 5.19 -17.15 5.77
CA GLU A 295 5.05 -17.64 7.14
C GLU A 295 3.70 -17.23 7.76
N CYS A 296 3.26 -15.98 7.57
CA CYS A 296 1.96 -15.49 8.02
C CYS A 296 0.79 -16.29 7.41
N ILE A 297 0.82 -16.53 6.10
CA ILE A 297 -0.20 -17.31 5.39
C ILE A 297 -0.26 -18.75 5.94
N LYS A 298 0.91 -19.39 6.11
CA LYS A 298 1.01 -20.76 6.64
C LYS A 298 0.51 -20.86 8.08
N ALA A 299 0.96 -19.98 8.96
CA ALA A 299 0.59 -19.98 10.37
C ALA A 299 -0.93 -19.78 10.54
N SER A 300 -1.52 -18.84 9.81
CA SER A 300 -2.95 -18.54 9.90
C SER A 300 -3.82 -19.67 9.34
N SER A 301 -3.39 -20.29 8.24
CA SER A 301 -4.09 -21.45 7.64
C SER A 301 -4.10 -22.65 8.59
N SER A 302 -2.97 -22.93 9.26
CA SER A 302 -2.86 -24.02 10.24
C SER A 302 -3.75 -23.78 11.46
N ALA A 303 -3.80 -22.55 11.98
CA ALA A 303 -4.67 -22.21 13.10
C ALA A 303 -6.17 -22.40 12.77
N SER A 304 -6.59 -22.00 11.57
CA SER A 304 -7.96 -22.22 11.08
C SER A 304 -8.32 -23.70 10.98
N ALA A 305 -7.38 -24.54 10.52
CA ALA A 305 -7.60 -25.98 10.42
C ALA A 305 -7.80 -26.64 11.80
N ILE A 306 -6.99 -26.27 12.79
CA ILE A 306 -7.08 -26.79 14.16
C ILE A 306 -8.42 -26.40 14.80
N SER A 307 -8.85 -25.14 14.64
CA SER A 307 -10.14 -24.68 15.16
C SER A 307 -11.32 -25.45 14.55
N SER A 308 -11.27 -25.71 13.24
CA SER A 308 -12.32 -26.47 12.53
C SER A 308 -12.43 -27.92 13.03
N VAL A 309 -11.28 -28.59 13.22
CA VAL A 309 -11.22 -29.96 13.76
C VAL A 309 -11.75 -30.02 15.19
N PHE A 310 -11.39 -29.05 16.03
CA PHE A 310 -11.89 -28.98 17.40
C PHE A 310 -13.41 -28.78 17.44
N LEU A 311 -13.95 -27.90 16.59
CA LEU A 311 -15.41 -27.69 16.49
C LEU A 311 -16.13 -28.97 16.08
N LEU A 312 -15.62 -29.69 15.07
CA LEU A 312 -16.16 -30.97 14.62
C LEU A 312 -16.15 -32.02 15.73
N LEU A 313 -15.06 -32.12 16.50
CA LEU A 313 -14.96 -33.04 17.64
C LEU A 313 -15.97 -32.70 18.74
N VAL A 314 -16.16 -31.41 19.06
CA VAL A 314 -17.17 -30.96 20.02
C VAL A 314 -18.58 -31.27 19.53
N CYS A 315 -18.88 -31.03 18.25
CA CYS A 315 -20.17 -31.38 17.66
C CYS A 315 -20.44 -32.91 17.70
N LEU A 316 -19.42 -33.72 17.42
CA LEU A 316 -19.52 -35.20 17.51
C LEU A 316 -19.74 -35.66 18.95
N LEU A 317 -19.04 -35.09 19.92
CA LEU A 317 -19.23 -35.40 21.34
C LEU A 317 -20.64 -35.01 21.82
N LEU A 318 -21.14 -33.84 21.40
CA LEU A 318 -22.51 -33.41 21.72
C LEU A 318 -23.58 -34.28 21.04
N ALA A 319 -23.31 -34.82 19.85
CA ALA A 319 -24.20 -35.76 19.18
C ALA A 319 -24.23 -37.13 19.89
N LEU A 320 -23.11 -37.59 20.42
CA LEU A 320 -23.00 -38.82 21.22
C LEU A 320 -23.63 -38.72 22.61
N LEU A 321 -23.74 -37.50 23.15
CA LEU A 321 -24.37 -37.21 24.44
C LEU A 321 -25.89 -36.97 24.36
N ARG A 322 -26.50 -37.07 23.16
CA ARG A 322 -27.97 -37.03 23.06
C ARG A 322 -28.56 -38.31 23.68
N PRO A 323 -29.46 -38.21 24.68
CA PRO A 323 -30.12 -39.37 25.23
C PRO A 323 -30.92 -40.07 24.11
N GLN A 324 -30.77 -41.38 23.98
CA GLN A 324 -31.70 -42.19 23.20
C GLN A 324 -33.09 -42.03 23.83
N GLN A 325 -33.97 -41.27 23.19
CA GLN A 325 -35.40 -41.35 23.49
C GLN A 325 -35.84 -42.75 23.05
N ALA A 326 -35.96 -43.65 24.03
CA ALA A 326 -36.58 -44.95 23.85
C ALA A 326 -38.06 -44.73 23.50
N LEU A 327 -38.51 -45.42 22.45
CA LEU A 327 -39.90 -45.49 21.98
C LEU A 327 -40.83 -46.10 23.05
#